data_AF-A0A081ASY7-F1
#
_entry.id   AF-A0A081ASY7-F1
#
_cell.length_a   1.000
_cell.length_b   1.000
_cell.length_c   1.000
_cell.angle_alpha   90.00
_cell.angle_beta   90.00
_cell.angle_gamma   90.00
#
_symmetry.space_group_name_H-M   'P 1'
#
loop_
_entity.id
_entity.type
_entity.pdbx_description
1 polymer ?
#
loop_
_entity_poly.entity_id
_entity_poly.type
_entity_poly.pdbx_seq_one_letter_code
_entity_poly.pdbx_strand_id
1 'polypeptide(L)'
;MLWSVNRIWSHPTVVSCRCYLENCVRKKCVGVQRMWLLFAWAMVISSTSVQAAQTNVSSICSPSDPVPLVVKGAITYICVNVNNKYRTLFTPVADKFTVLRISDSWNDTRIGANPSSAFLTVSSLKYRTNYKLYSSAATGRISPYMTAIISVKKGVVQGVSWDEGCYFCTAEMCDYNLFSKPEETTSARLSGQGKTCYTPVDSCTGTSSNSSDASIDVGDGSTASSNATSTTTNTTAQCDITIYVGWTGTDKNGEYLGSASLRMSQFSKYSIGSFFSNIGASLSKLAPTSRSDDSS
;
A
#
# COMPACT_ATOMS: atom_id res chain seq x y z
N MET A 1 2.30 4.35 60.45
CA MET A 1 1.85 5.61 61.06
C MET A 1 0.69 6.16 60.22
N LEU A 2 -0.48 6.32 60.87
CA LEU A 2 -1.64 7.19 60.57
C LEU A 2 -2.48 6.92 59.29
N TRP A 3 -3.60 6.16 59.38
CA TRP A 3 -5.04 6.52 59.68
C TRP A 3 -5.84 6.76 58.36
N SER A 4 -7.11 6.36 58.09
CA SER A 4 -8.35 6.20 58.87
C SER A 4 -9.41 5.40 58.02
N VAL A 5 -10.10 4.35 58.52
CA VAL A 5 -11.54 4.26 58.99
C VAL A 5 -12.59 4.61 57.90
N ASN A 6 -13.59 3.79 57.50
CA ASN A 6 -14.71 3.30 58.31
C ASN A 6 -15.55 2.16 57.65
N ARG A 7 -16.21 1.38 58.51
CA ARG A 7 -17.13 0.23 58.27
C ARG A 7 -18.58 0.74 58.06
N ILE A 8 -19.51 -0.07 57.51
CA ILE A 8 -20.92 -0.21 57.98
C ILE A 8 -21.64 -1.34 57.20
N TRP A 9 -22.28 -2.23 57.98
CA TRP A 9 -23.29 -3.22 57.60
C TRP A 9 -24.70 -2.64 57.84
N SER A 10 -25.74 -3.10 57.13
CA SER A 10 -26.99 -3.69 57.73
C SER A 10 -28.25 -3.60 56.84
N HIS A 11 -28.86 -4.79 56.67
CA HIS A 11 -30.29 -5.20 56.75
C HIS A 11 -31.41 -4.55 55.91
N PRO A 12 -32.40 -5.37 55.46
CA PRO A 12 -33.62 -4.92 54.78
C PRO A 12 -34.74 -4.61 55.78
N THR A 13 -35.57 -3.60 55.48
CA THR A 13 -36.79 -3.27 56.25
C THR A 13 -38.06 -3.54 55.45
N VAL A 14 -39.00 -4.18 56.14
CA VAL A 14 -40.39 -4.49 55.77
C VAL A 14 -41.25 -3.23 55.92
N VAL A 15 -42.22 -3.02 55.01
CA VAL A 15 -43.39 -2.13 55.20
C VAL A 15 -44.60 -2.86 54.57
N SER A 16 -45.41 -3.57 55.36
CA SER A 16 -46.66 -3.16 56.04
C SER A 16 -47.83 -2.84 55.09
N CYS A 17 -48.81 -3.74 55.05
CA CYS A 17 -50.14 -3.51 54.48
C CYS A 17 -51.06 -2.89 55.54
N ARG A 18 -51.74 -1.79 55.19
CA ARG A 18 -52.93 -1.30 55.89
C ARG A 18 -53.96 -0.87 54.84
N CYS A 19 -55.10 -1.54 54.82
CA CYS A 19 -56.28 -1.12 54.06
C CYS A 19 -57.23 -0.34 54.97
N TYR A 20 -57.68 0.83 54.53
CA TYR A 20 -58.93 1.45 54.97
C TYR A 20 -59.58 2.16 53.77
N LEU A 21 -60.80 1.68 53.43
CA LEU A 21 -61.94 2.36 52.81
C LEU A 21 -61.72 3.46 51.75
N GLU A 22 -61.94 3.12 50.46
CA GLU A 22 -63.05 3.61 49.59
C GLU A 22 -62.72 3.46 48.09
N ASN A 23 -63.65 2.82 47.37
CA ASN A 23 -63.92 2.93 45.93
C ASN A 23 -62.84 2.57 44.88
N CYS A 24 -62.93 1.29 44.50
CA CYS A 24 -62.64 0.64 43.22
C CYS A 24 -62.56 1.52 41.96
N VAL A 25 -61.40 1.54 41.26
CA VAL A 25 -61.30 1.65 39.79
C VAL A 25 -60.12 0.83 39.27
N ARG A 26 -60.40 -0.01 38.26
CA ARG A 26 -59.52 -0.98 37.56
C ARG A 26 -58.09 -0.48 37.28
N LYS A 27 -57.08 -1.30 37.62
CA LYS A 27 -55.80 -1.34 36.91
C LYS A 27 -55.52 -2.76 36.40
N LYS A 28 -55.45 -2.91 35.07
CA LYS A 28 -55.01 -4.12 34.38
C LYS A 28 -53.52 -4.35 34.70
N CYS A 29 -53.17 -5.61 34.93
CA CYS A 29 -51.82 -6.10 35.16
C CYS A 29 -50.90 -5.76 33.97
N VAL A 30 -49.79 -5.06 34.23
CA VAL A 30 -48.65 -4.95 33.31
C VAL A 30 -47.62 -5.96 33.79
N GLY A 31 -47.66 -7.15 33.20
CA GLY A 31 -46.88 -8.29 33.67
C GLY A 31 -46.30 -9.17 32.58
N VAL A 32 -46.12 -8.69 31.33
CA VAL A 32 -45.47 -9.51 30.27
C VAL A 32 -44.82 -8.61 29.21
N GLN A 33 -43.87 -7.73 29.57
CA GLN A 33 -43.17 -6.96 28.53
C GLN A 33 -41.72 -6.58 28.83
N ARG A 34 -41.08 -7.23 29.82
CA ARG A 34 -39.66 -6.96 30.15
C ARG A 34 -38.71 -8.14 29.92
N MET A 35 -39.23 -9.32 29.58
CA MET A 35 -38.38 -10.51 29.40
C MET A 35 -37.95 -10.75 27.94
N TRP A 36 -38.69 -10.20 26.96
CA TRP A 36 -38.35 -10.34 25.53
C TRP A 36 -37.23 -9.39 25.06
N LEU A 37 -37.05 -8.25 25.70
CA LEU A 37 -36.03 -7.26 25.32
C LEU A 37 -34.60 -7.67 25.75
N LEU A 38 -34.47 -8.44 26.84
CA LEU A 38 -33.16 -8.91 27.32
C LEU A 38 -32.65 -10.12 26.51
N PHE A 39 -33.54 -10.99 26.03
CA PHE A 39 -33.17 -12.08 25.12
C PHE A 39 -32.78 -11.56 23.72
N ALA A 40 -33.43 -10.50 23.23
CA ALA A 40 -33.08 -9.89 21.95
C ALA A 40 -31.68 -9.25 21.97
N TRP A 41 -31.26 -8.64 23.09
CA TRP A 41 -29.92 -8.07 23.22
C TRP A 41 -28.82 -9.14 23.37
N ALA A 42 -29.10 -10.28 24.00
CA ALA A 42 -28.13 -11.36 24.14
C ALA A 42 -27.83 -12.09 22.82
N MET A 43 -28.80 -12.19 21.90
CA MET A 43 -28.59 -12.79 20.56
C MET A 43 -27.89 -11.86 19.56
N VAL A 44 -27.96 -10.53 19.74
CA VAL A 44 -27.28 -9.58 18.83
C VAL A 44 -25.76 -9.54 19.09
N ILE A 45 -25.31 -9.91 20.29
CA ILE A 45 -23.87 -9.94 20.63
C ILE A 45 -23.20 -11.25 20.18
N SER A 46 -23.96 -12.29 19.81
CA SER A 46 -23.42 -13.62 19.46
C SER A 46 -23.17 -13.84 17.96
N SER A 47 -23.44 -12.87 17.09
CA SER A 47 -23.37 -13.03 15.63
C SER A 47 -22.28 -12.24 14.92
N THR A 48 -21.44 -11.47 15.63
CA THR A 48 -20.22 -10.91 15.06
C THR A 48 -19.09 -11.94 15.18
N SER A 49 -19.08 -12.94 14.28
CA SER A 49 -17.86 -13.70 14.05
C SER A 49 -16.81 -12.74 13.50
N VAL A 50 -15.89 -12.27 14.35
CA VAL A 50 -14.67 -11.62 13.90
C VAL A 50 -13.86 -12.70 13.19
N GLN A 51 -14.07 -12.83 11.88
CA GLN A 51 -13.20 -13.61 11.02
C GLN A 51 -11.88 -12.85 10.94
N ALA A 52 -10.96 -13.15 11.86
CA ALA A 52 -9.57 -12.81 11.67
C ALA A 52 -9.08 -13.62 10.47
N ALA A 53 -9.05 -13.00 9.29
CA ALA A 53 -8.39 -13.57 8.13
C ALA A 53 -6.90 -13.70 8.47
N GLN A 54 -6.49 -14.90 8.90
CA GLN A 54 -5.11 -15.19 9.23
C GLN A 54 -4.30 -15.16 7.92
N THR A 55 -3.62 -14.05 7.67
CA THR A 55 -2.65 -13.93 6.59
C THR A 55 -1.42 -14.73 7.00
N ASN A 56 -1.03 -15.75 6.22
CA ASN A 56 0.11 -16.64 6.55
C ASN A 56 1.49 -15.94 6.45
N VAL A 57 1.49 -14.61 6.27
CA VAL A 57 2.69 -13.78 6.10
C VAL A 57 2.84 -12.88 7.33
N SER A 58 3.84 -13.19 8.16
CA SER A 58 4.22 -12.37 9.32
C SER A 58 4.70 -10.98 8.90
N SER A 59 4.53 -9.97 9.76
CA SER A 59 5.16 -8.66 9.58
C SER A 59 6.69 -8.69 9.70
N ILE A 60 7.25 -9.75 10.31
CA ILE A 60 8.70 -9.86 10.56
C ILE A 60 9.43 -10.20 9.26
N CYS A 61 10.26 -9.28 8.77
CA CYS A 61 11.26 -9.46 7.72
C CYS A 61 12.66 -9.30 8.32
N SER A 62 13.14 -10.35 8.98
CA SER A 62 14.41 -10.33 9.71
C SER A 62 15.05 -11.72 9.73
N PRO A 63 16.39 -11.82 9.72
CA PRO A 63 17.08 -13.10 9.78
C PRO A 63 17.07 -13.72 11.18
N SER A 64 16.75 -12.95 12.22
CA SER A 64 16.84 -13.38 13.63
C SER A 64 15.81 -12.68 14.51
N ASP A 65 15.56 -13.27 15.67
CA ASP A 65 14.91 -12.61 16.81
C ASP A 65 15.84 -12.76 18.04
N PRO A 66 16.37 -11.67 18.62
CA PRO A 66 16.04 -10.28 18.38
C PRO A 66 16.47 -9.77 16.99
N VAL A 67 15.66 -8.86 16.48
CA VAL A 67 15.86 -8.19 15.19
C VAL A 67 17.13 -7.31 15.23
N PRO A 68 18.03 -7.40 14.25
CA PRO A 68 19.27 -6.64 14.22
C PRO A 68 19.02 -5.15 14.00
N LEU A 69 19.94 -4.32 14.53
CA LEU A 69 19.92 -2.88 14.30
C LEU A 69 20.48 -2.55 12.91
N VAL A 70 19.85 -1.58 12.24
CA VAL A 70 20.30 -1.05 10.95
C VAL A 70 21.60 -0.26 11.15
N VAL A 71 22.58 -0.58 10.33
CA VAL A 71 23.86 0.12 10.23
C VAL A 71 24.00 0.64 8.81
N LYS A 72 24.32 1.93 8.65
CA LYS A 72 24.48 2.55 7.34
C LYS A 72 25.57 1.82 6.54
N GLY A 73 25.32 1.59 5.25
CA GLY A 73 26.27 0.87 4.38
C GLY A 73 26.33 -0.66 4.58
N ALA A 74 25.63 -1.21 5.58
CA ALA A 74 25.53 -2.66 5.77
C ALA A 74 24.32 -3.26 5.05
N ILE A 75 24.35 -4.58 4.83
CA ILE A 75 23.21 -5.32 4.30
C ILE A 75 22.05 -5.33 5.31
N THR A 76 20.84 -5.17 4.81
CA THR A 76 19.59 -5.24 5.57
C THR A 76 18.55 -6.06 4.80
N TYR A 77 17.35 -6.22 5.35
CA TYR A 77 16.34 -7.14 4.84
C TYR A 77 15.05 -6.40 4.50
N ILE A 78 14.57 -6.61 3.30
CA ILE A 78 13.29 -6.08 2.81
C ILE A 78 12.52 -7.21 2.18
N CYS A 79 11.27 -7.37 2.59
CA CYS A 79 10.39 -8.40 2.07
C CYS A 79 9.23 -7.74 1.36
N VAL A 80 8.93 -8.23 0.15
CA VAL A 80 7.75 -7.82 -0.60
C VAL A 80 6.76 -8.97 -0.54
N ASN A 81 5.56 -8.69 -0.05
CA ASN A 81 4.51 -9.69 0.05
C ASN A 81 3.41 -9.38 -0.95
N VAL A 82 2.95 -10.42 -1.65
CA VAL A 82 1.90 -10.35 -2.67
C VAL A 82 0.71 -11.18 -2.20
N ASN A 83 -0.48 -10.58 -2.21
CA ASN A 83 -1.77 -11.20 -1.86
C ASN A 83 -1.76 -11.95 -0.52
N ASN A 84 -0.89 -11.56 0.42
CA ASN A 84 -0.68 -12.24 1.71
C ASN A 84 -0.39 -13.74 1.61
N LYS A 85 0.10 -14.19 0.44
CA LYS A 85 0.37 -15.61 0.16
C LYS A 85 1.81 -15.82 -0.24
N TYR A 86 2.35 -14.93 -1.06
CA TYR A 86 3.71 -15.03 -1.57
C TYR A 86 4.58 -13.94 -0.96
N ARG A 87 5.83 -14.29 -0.71
CA ARG A 87 6.83 -13.40 -0.13
C ARG A 87 8.13 -13.60 -0.87
N THR A 88 8.75 -12.50 -1.27
CA THR A 88 10.13 -12.48 -1.75
C THR A 88 10.99 -11.66 -0.78
N LEU A 89 12.27 -12.03 -0.67
CA LEU A 89 13.26 -11.38 0.19
C LEU A 89 14.31 -10.71 -0.68
N PHE A 90 14.64 -9.48 -0.32
CA PHE A 90 15.75 -8.71 -0.87
C PHE A 90 16.70 -8.31 0.24
N THR A 91 17.99 -8.24 -0.10
CA THR A 91 19.07 -7.90 0.84
C THR A 91 19.84 -6.65 0.40
N PRO A 92 19.20 -5.46 0.38
CA PRO A 92 19.85 -4.25 -0.07
C PRO A 92 20.84 -3.70 0.97
N VAL A 93 21.59 -2.68 0.56
CA VAL A 93 22.47 -1.91 1.45
C VAL A 93 21.66 -0.78 2.10
N ALA A 94 21.72 -0.67 3.43
CA ALA A 94 21.06 0.41 4.16
C ALA A 94 21.61 1.78 3.75
N ASP A 95 20.70 2.75 3.62
CA ASP A 95 20.94 4.09 3.05
C ASP A 95 21.37 4.15 1.59
N LYS A 96 21.32 3.03 0.85
CA LYS A 96 21.42 3.05 -0.61
C LYS A 96 20.01 3.09 -1.19
N PHE A 97 19.73 4.08 -2.02
CA PHE A 97 18.49 4.09 -2.81
C PHE A 97 18.50 2.86 -3.71
N THR A 98 17.53 1.98 -3.51
CA THR A 98 17.52 0.65 -4.15
C THR A 98 16.22 0.45 -4.91
N VAL A 99 16.31 -0.18 -6.08
CA VAL A 99 15.17 -0.63 -6.86
C VAL A 99 15.04 -2.13 -6.70
N LEU A 100 13.89 -2.57 -6.21
CA LEU A 100 13.52 -3.97 -6.07
C LEU A 100 12.55 -4.32 -7.19
N ARG A 101 12.87 -5.32 -7.99
CA ARG A 101 12.04 -5.74 -9.11
C ARG A 101 11.66 -7.19 -8.97
N ILE A 102 10.39 -7.50 -9.22
CA ILE A 102 9.90 -8.87 -9.37
C ILE A 102 9.64 -9.05 -10.87
N SER A 103 10.58 -9.70 -11.55
CA SER A 103 10.48 -9.91 -13.00
C SER A 103 9.31 -10.81 -13.37
N ASP A 104 8.73 -10.56 -14.55
CA ASP A 104 7.58 -11.27 -15.11
C ASP A 104 6.35 -11.28 -14.19
N SER A 105 6.24 -10.32 -13.26
CA SER A 105 5.19 -10.36 -12.24
C SER A 105 3.77 -10.20 -12.79
N TRP A 106 3.64 -9.60 -13.98
CA TRP A 106 2.37 -9.45 -14.68
C TRP A 106 1.83 -10.81 -15.16
N ASN A 107 2.72 -11.67 -15.66
CA ASN A 107 2.38 -12.98 -16.22
C ASN A 107 2.53 -14.13 -15.20
N ASP A 108 3.10 -13.86 -14.03
CA ASP A 108 3.25 -14.85 -12.98
C ASP A 108 1.88 -15.25 -12.40
N THR A 109 1.45 -16.48 -12.70
CA THR A 109 0.19 -17.06 -12.22
C THR A 109 0.08 -17.16 -10.71
N ARG A 110 1.21 -17.15 -9.97
CA ARG A 110 1.22 -17.11 -8.51
C ARG A 110 0.76 -15.74 -8.01
N ILE A 111 1.23 -14.67 -8.63
CA ILE A 111 0.80 -13.30 -8.32
C ILE A 111 -0.65 -13.13 -8.75
N GLY A 112 -1.01 -13.66 -9.92
CA GLY A 112 -2.39 -13.67 -10.41
C GLY A 112 -2.90 -12.30 -10.80
N ALA A 113 -2.02 -11.36 -11.13
CA ALA A 113 -2.39 -9.99 -11.49
C ALA A 113 -3.12 -9.86 -12.84
N ASN A 114 -2.96 -10.86 -13.71
CA ASN A 114 -3.67 -10.97 -14.98
C ASN A 114 -4.58 -12.21 -14.94
N PRO A 115 -5.92 -12.09 -14.98
CA PRO A 115 -6.73 -10.87 -15.05
C PRO A 115 -7.23 -10.37 -13.67
N SER A 116 -6.71 -10.87 -12.55
CA SER A 116 -7.26 -10.59 -11.21
C SER A 116 -6.58 -9.42 -10.49
N SER A 117 -7.18 -8.95 -9.40
CA SER A 117 -6.57 -7.91 -8.57
C SER A 117 -5.46 -8.48 -7.68
N ALA A 118 -4.34 -7.77 -7.61
CA ALA A 118 -3.20 -8.14 -6.78
C ALA A 118 -2.76 -7.00 -5.86
N PHE A 119 -2.41 -7.32 -4.62
CA PHE A 119 -2.05 -6.37 -3.57
C PHE A 119 -0.64 -6.61 -3.06
N LEU A 120 0.05 -5.52 -2.73
CA LEU A 120 1.43 -5.51 -2.27
C LEU A 120 1.56 -4.91 -0.87
N THR A 121 2.44 -5.50 -0.07
CA THR A 121 3.01 -4.85 1.12
C THR A 121 4.52 -4.96 1.10
N VAL A 122 5.19 -3.98 1.69
CA VAL A 122 6.63 -4.01 1.93
C VAL A 122 6.85 -4.12 3.42
N SER A 123 7.80 -4.96 3.82
CA SER A 123 8.18 -5.14 5.22
C SER A 123 9.67 -4.97 5.38
N SER A 124 10.10 -4.37 6.48
CA SER A 124 11.49 -4.36 6.92
C SER A 124 11.50 -4.57 8.42
N LEU A 125 12.28 -5.56 8.87
CA LEU A 125 12.37 -5.91 10.28
C LEU A 125 10.97 -6.19 10.87
N LYS A 126 10.52 -5.49 11.91
CA LYS A 126 9.20 -5.77 12.54
C LYS A 126 8.01 -5.07 11.86
N TYR A 127 8.27 -4.19 10.90
CA TYR A 127 7.26 -3.27 10.37
C TYR A 127 6.86 -3.63 8.94
N ARG A 128 5.58 -3.43 8.64
CA ARG A 128 4.97 -3.66 7.33
C ARG A 128 4.10 -2.47 6.96
N THR A 129 4.10 -2.11 5.67
CA THR A 129 3.23 -1.08 5.12
C THR A 129 1.75 -1.50 5.14
N ASN A 130 0.86 -0.53 4.92
CA ASN A 130 -0.48 -0.81 4.38
C ASN A 130 -0.38 -1.41 2.96
N TYR A 131 -1.51 -1.85 2.40
CA TYR A 131 -1.56 -2.45 1.08
C TYR A 131 -1.56 -1.37 -0.02
N LYS A 132 -0.88 -1.64 -1.12
CA LYS A 132 -1.12 -0.96 -2.40
C LYS A 132 -1.64 -1.94 -3.44
N LEU A 133 -2.53 -1.51 -4.32
CA LEU A 133 -3.03 -2.32 -5.43
C LEU A 133 -2.00 -2.29 -6.57
N TYR A 134 -1.53 -3.47 -6.98
CA TYR A 134 -0.66 -3.63 -8.14
C TYR A 134 -1.48 -3.72 -9.43
N SER A 135 -2.56 -4.51 -9.44
CA SER A 135 -3.47 -4.65 -10.57
C SER A 135 -4.92 -4.62 -10.09
N SER A 136 -5.80 -4.09 -10.92
CA SER A 136 -7.24 -3.99 -10.69
C SER A 136 -8.00 -4.66 -11.82
N ALA A 137 -8.71 -5.74 -11.49
CA ALA A 137 -9.66 -6.35 -12.41
C ALA A 137 -10.89 -5.45 -12.65
N ALA A 138 -11.31 -4.69 -11.62
CA ALA A 138 -12.52 -3.89 -11.68
C ALA A 138 -12.36 -2.63 -12.56
N THR A 139 -11.16 -2.05 -12.59
CA THR A 139 -10.89 -0.80 -13.33
C THR A 139 -10.00 -1.01 -14.56
N GLY A 140 -9.43 -2.22 -14.75
CA GLY A 140 -8.50 -2.49 -15.84
C GLY A 140 -7.22 -1.67 -15.74
N ARG A 141 -6.73 -1.44 -14.52
CA ARG A 141 -5.55 -0.60 -14.24
C ARG A 141 -4.42 -1.40 -13.61
N ILE A 142 -3.19 -0.98 -13.87
CA ILE A 142 -1.98 -1.51 -13.25
C ILE A 142 -1.11 -0.37 -12.69
N SER A 143 -0.54 -0.57 -11.51
CA SER A 143 0.37 0.35 -10.83
C SER A 143 1.71 -0.36 -10.55
N PRO A 144 2.59 -0.49 -11.56
CA PRO A 144 3.82 -1.27 -11.43
C PRO A 144 4.90 -0.57 -10.61
N TYR A 145 4.90 0.76 -10.55
CA TYR A 145 5.94 1.55 -9.89
C TYR A 145 5.45 2.09 -8.53
N MET A 146 6.14 1.74 -7.45
CA MET A 146 5.80 2.20 -6.10
C MET A 146 7.05 2.56 -5.31
N THR A 147 6.93 3.47 -4.35
CA THR A 147 8.05 3.91 -3.52
C THR A 147 7.76 3.70 -2.05
N ALA A 148 8.64 3.01 -1.34
CA ALA A 148 8.58 2.79 0.09
C ALA A 148 9.70 3.55 0.81
N ILE A 149 9.37 4.13 1.95
CA ILE A 149 10.28 4.86 2.84
C ILE A 149 10.41 4.07 4.14
N ILE A 150 11.65 3.75 4.52
CA ILE A 150 11.96 3.11 5.80
C ILE A 150 12.48 4.18 6.76
N SER A 151 11.78 4.36 7.88
CA SER A 151 12.17 5.28 8.94
C SER A 151 12.93 4.55 10.03
N VAL A 152 14.09 5.07 10.43
CA VAL A 152 14.98 4.44 11.42
C VAL A 152 15.37 5.46 12.49
N LYS A 153 15.42 5.03 13.75
CA LYS A 153 15.89 5.85 14.88
C LYS A 153 16.89 5.05 15.70
N LYS A 154 18.13 5.52 15.76
CA LYS A 154 19.24 4.82 16.44
C LYS A 154 19.36 3.35 16.02
N GLY A 155 19.20 3.08 14.71
CA GLY A 155 19.29 1.74 14.13
C GLY A 155 18.02 0.89 14.29
N VAL A 156 17.04 1.33 15.06
CA VAL A 156 15.75 0.64 15.19
C VAL A 156 14.80 1.16 14.11
N VAL A 157 14.36 0.28 13.20
CA VAL A 157 13.27 0.63 12.25
C VAL A 157 12.04 1.03 13.06
N GLN A 158 11.48 2.19 12.75
CA GLN A 158 10.27 2.74 13.38
C GLN A 158 9.02 2.48 12.55
N GLY A 159 9.18 2.27 11.25
CA GLY A 159 8.08 2.05 10.33
C GLY A 159 8.54 1.92 8.88
N VAL A 160 7.66 1.34 8.08
CA VAL A 160 7.76 1.35 6.62
C VAL A 160 6.47 1.98 6.10
N SER A 161 6.59 3.04 5.31
CA SER A 161 5.44 3.74 4.73
C SER A 161 5.59 3.81 3.22
N TRP A 162 4.47 3.91 2.54
CA TRP A 162 4.49 4.27 1.13
C TRP A 162 4.67 5.78 0.97
N ASP A 163 5.33 6.16 -0.11
CA ASP A 163 5.41 7.52 -0.59
C ASP A 163 4.29 7.79 -1.61
N GLU A 164 4.01 9.06 -1.84
CA GLU A 164 3.12 9.53 -2.89
C GLU A 164 3.85 9.42 -4.23
N GLY A 165 3.52 8.42 -5.04
CA GLY A 165 4.31 8.01 -6.20
C GLY A 165 3.99 8.74 -7.50
N CYS A 166 3.32 9.90 -7.46
CA CYS A 166 2.76 10.55 -8.65
C CYS A 166 3.72 11.50 -9.39
N TYR A 167 5.02 11.24 -9.32
CA TYR A 167 6.03 12.10 -9.91
C TYR A 167 6.17 11.95 -11.43
N PHE A 168 5.50 10.96 -12.01
CA PHE A 168 5.86 10.47 -13.34
C PHE A 168 4.67 10.18 -14.26
N CYS A 169 3.49 10.52 -13.80
CA CYS A 169 2.27 10.40 -14.55
C CYS A 169 1.60 11.77 -14.57
N THR A 170 0.74 11.98 -15.57
CA THR A 170 -0.15 13.15 -15.55
C THR A 170 -1.05 13.07 -14.33
N ALA A 171 -1.58 14.21 -13.89
CA ALA A 171 -2.47 14.28 -12.73
C ALA A 171 -3.69 13.35 -12.87
N GLU A 172 -4.11 13.08 -14.11
CA GLU A 172 -5.21 12.19 -14.46
C GLU A 172 -4.89 10.70 -14.25
N MET A 173 -3.62 10.34 -14.35
CA MET A 173 -3.12 8.96 -14.24
C MET A 173 -2.55 8.66 -12.84
N CYS A 174 -2.91 9.50 -11.87
CA CYS A 174 -2.48 9.45 -10.48
C CYS A 174 -3.70 9.35 -9.57
N ASP A 175 -3.88 8.22 -8.89
CA ASP A 175 -5.05 8.00 -8.03
C ASP A 175 -4.65 7.36 -6.68
N TYR A 176 -5.51 7.54 -5.67
CA TYR A 176 -5.31 7.01 -4.32
C TYR A 176 -5.27 5.48 -4.34
N ASN A 177 -4.16 4.90 -3.91
CA ASN A 177 -3.94 3.46 -4.08
C ASN A 177 -3.59 2.78 -2.75
N LEU A 178 -4.04 3.32 -1.63
CA LEU A 178 -3.74 2.76 -0.31
C LEU A 178 -4.95 2.01 0.26
N PHE A 179 -4.72 0.82 0.79
CA PHE A 179 -5.76 -0.05 1.33
C PHE A 179 -5.36 -0.61 2.70
N SER A 180 -6.34 -0.79 3.58
CA SER A 180 -6.18 -1.41 4.90
C SER A 180 -6.23 -2.94 4.86
N LYS A 181 -6.84 -3.49 3.79
CA LYS A 181 -7.00 -4.92 3.53
C LYS A 181 -6.76 -5.20 2.03
N PRO A 182 -6.36 -6.42 1.65
CA PRO A 182 -6.14 -6.78 0.24
C PRO A 182 -7.47 -7.03 -0.49
N GLU A 183 -8.38 -6.06 -0.45
CA GLU A 183 -9.71 -6.13 -1.04
C GLU A 183 -10.00 -4.84 -1.80
N GLU A 184 -10.52 -4.96 -3.02
CA GLU A 184 -10.80 -3.81 -3.88
C GLU A 184 -12.21 -3.25 -3.59
N THR A 185 -12.43 -2.85 -2.33
CA THR A 185 -13.69 -2.28 -1.87
C THR A 185 -13.46 -0.86 -1.37
N THR A 186 -14.51 -0.03 -1.45
CA THR A 186 -14.48 1.34 -0.92
C THR A 186 -14.20 1.36 0.59
N SER A 187 -14.69 0.36 1.33
CA SER A 187 -14.44 0.23 2.78
C SER A 187 -13.00 -0.18 3.12
N ALA A 188 -12.31 -0.89 2.22
CA ALA A 188 -10.91 -1.25 2.42
C ALA A 188 -9.96 -0.11 2.02
N ARG A 189 -10.36 0.74 1.06
CA ARG A 189 -9.57 1.86 0.55
C ARG A 189 -9.40 2.96 1.62
N LEU A 190 -8.16 3.34 1.88
CA LEU A 190 -7.82 4.47 2.75
C LEU A 190 -7.92 5.76 1.94
N SER A 191 -9.08 6.42 2.05
CA SER A 191 -9.38 7.63 1.29
C SER A 191 -8.36 8.74 1.54
N GLY A 192 -7.96 9.42 0.46
CA GLY A 192 -7.07 10.58 0.55
C GLY A 192 -5.58 10.27 0.71
N GLN A 193 -5.14 9.01 0.62
CA GLN A 193 -3.75 8.62 0.91
C GLN A 193 -3.12 7.70 -0.14
N GLY A 194 -1.78 7.74 -0.24
CA GLY A 194 -0.93 6.79 -0.94
C GLY A 194 -1.18 6.76 -2.43
N LYS A 195 -1.22 7.93 -3.07
CA LYS A 195 -1.39 8.03 -4.52
C LYS A 195 -0.27 7.30 -5.24
N THR A 196 -0.62 6.70 -6.37
CA THR A 196 0.29 5.94 -7.22
C THR A 196 -0.09 6.15 -8.67
N CYS A 197 0.90 6.21 -9.55
CA CYS A 197 0.64 6.22 -10.98
C CYS A 197 0.02 4.89 -11.42
N TYR A 198 -0.91 4.96 -12.36
CA TYR A 198 -1.45 3.77 -13.01
C TYR A 198 -1.41 3.91 -14.54
N THR A 199 -1.45 2.77 -15.21
CA THR A 199 -1.67 2.67 -16.65
C THR A 199 -2.78 1.65 -16.93
N PRO A 200 -3.45 1.72 -18.10
CA PRO A 200 -4.39 0.67 -18.51
C PRO A 200 -3.65 -0.67 -18.72
N VAL A 201 -4.31 -1.78 -18.38
CA VAL A 201 -3.76 -3.14 -18.53
C VAL A 201 -3.40 -3.48 -19.99
N ASP A 202 -4.04 -2.83 -20.97
CA ASP A 202 -3.72 -2.99 -22.40
C ASP A 202 -2.27 -2.60 -22.73
N SER A 203 -1.66 -1.74 -21.90
CA SER A 203 -0.23 -1.40 -22.01
C SER A 203 0.68 -2.61 -21.72
N CYS A 204 0.16 -3.67 -21.09
CA CYS A 204 0.90 -4.86 -20.70
C CYS A 204 0.65 -6.06 -21.63
N THR A 205 -0.22 -5.94 -22.62
CA THR A 205 -0.68 -7.06 -23.48
C THR A 205 -0.14 -6.99 -24.90
N GLY A 206 0.86 -6.15 -25.18
CA GLY A 206 1.38 -5.94 -26.53
C GLY A 206 2.29 -7.06 -27.04
N THR A 207 1.76 -7.93 -27.92
CA THR A 207 2.53 -8.32 -29.11
C THR A 207 2.48 -7.08 -30.02
N SER A 208 3.60 -6.40 -30.25
CA SER A 208 3.67 -5.18 -31.06
C SER A 208 3.20 -5.46 -32.50
N SER A 209 1.90 -5.35 -32.74
CA SER A 209 1.26 -5.48 -34.05
C SER A 209 0.72 -4.10 -34.40
N ASN A 210 1.63 -3.18 -34.73
CA ASN A 210 1.42 -1.92 -35.47
C ASN A 210 2.64 -1.03 -35.23
N SER A 211 3.71 -1.35 -35.96
CA SER A 211 4.84 -0.47 -36.20
C SER A 211 4.38 0.74 -37.02
N SER A 212 3.81 1.75 -36.35
CA SER A 212 3.76 3.10 -36.91
C SER A 212 4.24 4.18 -35.96
N ASP A 213 4.69 3.84 -34.74
CA ASP A 213 5.32 4.82 -33.84
C ASP A 213 6.26 4.11 -32.85
N ALA A 214 7.50 3.85 -33.27
CA ALA A 214 8.71 3.86 -32.44
C ALA A 214 9.91 3.24 -33.19
N SER A 215 10.52 4.01 -34.09
CA SER A 215 11.94 3.85 -34.41
C SER A 215 12.46 5.20 -34.92
N ILE A 216 12.97 6.03 -34.01
CA ILE A 216 14.01 6.99 -34.40
C ILE A 216 15.32 6.25 -34.18
N ASP A 217 15.79 5.61 -35.24
CA ASP A 217 17.15 5.12 -35.30
C ASP A 217 18.09 6.34 -35.33
N VAL A 218 18.95 6.46 -34.30
CA VAL A 218 20.16 7.27 -34.44
C VAL A 218 21.18 6.36 -35.13
N GLY A 219 21.13 6.36 -36.46
CA GLY A 219 22.06 5.65 -37.33
C GLY A 219 22.87 6.62 -38.16
N ASP A 220 24.17 6.70 -37.86
CA ASP A 220 25.20 7.23 -38.77
C ASP A 220 25.18 6.43 -40.08
N GLY A 221 25.36 7.13 -41.20
CA GLY A 221 25.09 6.60 -42.53
C GLY A 221 26.07 5.50 -42.95
N SER A 222 25.55 4.33 -43.33
CA SER A 222 26.01 3.55 -44.50
C SER A 222 25.20 2.26 -44.67
N THR A 223 24.61 2.12 -45.86
CA THR A 223 24.15 0.91 -46.56
C THR A 223 24.40 -0.47 -45.90
N ALA A 224 23.32 -1.20 -45.55
CA ALA A 224 23.15 -2.64 -45.84
C ALA A 224 21.78 -3.18 -45.40
N SER A 225 21.06 -3.76 -46.36
CA SER A 225 20.11 -4.89 -46.27
C SER A 225 19.26 -5.08 -45.00
N SER A 226 17.96 -4.85 -45.15
CA SER A 226 16.89 -5.14 -44.20
C SER A 226 16.75 -6.64 -43.94
N ASN A 227 17.45 -7.11 -42.91
CA ASN A 227 16.99 -8.23 -42.09
C ASN A 227 16.65 -7.65 -40.73
N ALA A 228 15.47 -7.01 -40.65
CA ALA A 228 14.97 -6.37 -39.44
C ALA A 228 14.79 -7.44 -38.36
N THR A 229 15.83 -7.64 -37.55
CA THR A 229 15.72 -8.34 -36.28
C THR A 229 14.79 -7.47 -35.44
N SER A 230 13.53 -7.88 -35.38
CA SER A 230 12.52 -7.29 -34.50
C SER A 230 13.06 -7.34 -33.08
N THR A 231 13.62 -6.23 -32.60
CA THR A 231 13.95 -6.05 -31.20
C THR A 231 12.62 -5.90 -30.48
N THR A 232 12.02 -7.04 -30.14
CA THR A 232 10.86 -7.13 -29.27
C THR A 232 11.25 -6.56 -27.92
N THR A 233 10.99 -5.28 -27.69
CA THR A 233 11.00 -4.75 -26.33
C THR A 233 9.86 -5.46 -25.61
N ASN A 234 10.20 -6.33 -24.65
CA ASN A 234 9.23 -7.07 -23.86
C ASN A 234 8.32 -6.05 -23.14
N THR A 235 7.16 -5.77 -23.72
CA THR A 235 6.12 -4.87 -23.18
C THR A 235 5.66 -5.31 -21.80
N THR A 236 5.89 -6.58 -21.43
CA THR A 236 5.66 -7.13 -20.09
C THR A 236 6.59 -6.54 -19.04
N ALA A 237 7.83 -6.19 -19.42
CA ALA A 237 8.84 -5.68 -18.50
C ALA A 237 8.47 -4.32 -17.88
N GLN A 238 7.66 -3.50 -18.55
CA GLN A 238 7.20 -2.22 -17.98
C GLN A 238 6.07 -2.40 -16.96
N CYS A 239 5.48 -3.59 -16.91
CA CYS A 239 4.41 -3.98 -16.02
C CYS A 239 4.90 -4.77 -14.82
N ASP A 240 6.21 -5.02 -14.72
CA ASP A 240 6.81 -5.68 -13.58
C ASP A 240 6.73 -4.83 -12.31
N ILE A 241 6.39 -5.47 -11.18
CA ILE A 241 6.39 -4.85 -9.86
C ILE A 241 7.79 -4.30 -9.61
N THR A 242 7.85 -2.99 -9.47
CA THR A 242 9.08 -2.23 -9.25
C THR A 242 8.90 -1.34 -8.03
N ILE A 243 9.61 -1.66 -6.96
CA ILE A 243 9.54 -0.97 -5.68
C ILE A 243 10.85 -0.24 -5.43
N TYR A 244 10.77 1.08 -5.35
CA TYR A 244 11.89 1.93 -4.96
C TYR A 244 11.91 2.07 -3.45
N VAL A 245 13.10 1.93 -2.86
CA VAL A 245 13.27 2.00 -1.41
C VAL A 245 14.23 3.13 -1.05
N GLY A 246 13.75 4.03 -0.20
CA GLY A 246 14.54 5.07 0.44
C GLY A 246 14.58 4.92 1.96
N TRP A 247 15.63 5.46 2.58
CA TRP A 247 15.84 5.46 4.03
C TRP A 247 15.83 6.88 4.58
N THR A 248 15.33 7.03 5.81
CA THR A 248 15.35 8.29 6.57
C THR A 248 15.63 8.06 8.05
N GLY A 249 16.18 9.06 8.72
CA GLY A 249 16.43 9.05 10.17
C GLY A 249 17.89 8.74 10.50
N THR A 250 18.14 7.92 11.54
CA THR A 250 19.51 7.62 12.02
C THR A 250 19.76 6.15 12.28
N ASP A 251 20.95 5.70 11.91
CA ASP A 251 21.42 4.32 12.11
C ASP A 251 21.86 4.05 13.56
N LYS A 252 22.35 2.83 13.86
CA LYS A 252 22.80 2.44 15.20
C LYS A 252 23.87 3.37 15.79
N ASN A 253 24.76 3.88 14.95
CA ASN A 253 25.90 4.71 15.33
C ASN A 253 25.52 6.20 15.40
N GLY A 254 24.29 6.56 15.03
CA GLY A 254 23.80 7.94 14.98
C GLY A 254 24.07 8.62 13.65
N GLU A 255 24.53 7.89 12.63
CA GLU A 255 24.73 8.43 11.29
C GLU A 255 23.39 8.65 10.59
N TYR A 256 23.27 9.76 9.86
CA TYR A 256 22.06 10.10 9.14
C TYR A 256 21.86 9.19 7.91
N LEU A 257 20.62 8.70 7.77
CA LEU A 257 20.11 8.04 6.58
C LEU A 257 19.33 9.08 5.76
N GLY A 258 19.68 9.26 4.50
CA GLY A 258 19.16 10.34 3.64
C GLY A 258 18.77 9.92 2.23
N SER A 259 18.89 8.63 1.88
CA SER A 259 18.56 8.14 0.53
C SER A 259 17.12 8.40 0.09
N ALA A 260 16.18 8.55 1.02
CA ALA A 260 14.82 8.99 0.70
C ALA A 260 14.77 10.36 0.00
N SER A 261 15.68 11.28 0.32
CA SER A 261 15.73 12.62 -0.29
C SER A 261 16.29 12.59 -1.73
N LEU A 262 17.05 11.54 -2.08
CA LEU A 262 17.61 11.35 -3.42
C LEU A 262 16.61 10.75 -4.40
N ARG A 263 15.39 10.46 -3.95
CA ARG A 263 14.38 9.75 -4.72
C ARG A 263 14.20 10.37 -6.11
N MET A 264 13.95 11.68 -6.20
CA MET A 264 13.67 12.38 -7.47
C MET A 264 14.80 12.23 -8.51
N SER A 265 16.07 12.35 -8.08
CA SER A 265 17.23 12.24 -8.97
C SER A 265 17.65 10.81 -9.27
N GLN A 266 17.33 9.86 -8.38
CA GLN A 266 17.62 8.45 -8.61
C GLN A 266 16.55 7.79 -9.47
N PHE A 267 15.29 8.22 -9.38
CA PHE A 267 14.26 7.73 -10.27
C PHE A 267 14.61 7.99 -11.74
N SER A 268 15.11 9.18 -12.08
CA SER A 268 15.51 9.48 -13.47
C SER A 268 16.62 8.58 -14.01
N LYS A 269 17.48 8.08 -13.12
CA LYS A 269 18.53 7.13 -13.47
C LYS A 269 18.03 5.70 -13.65
N TYR A 270 16.99 5.29 -12.91
CA TYR A 270 16.57 3.88 -12.85
C TYR A 270 15.27 3.57 -13.61
N SER A 271 14.41 4.55 -13.91
CA SER A 271 13.21 4.32 -14.74
C SER A 271 13.59 4.33 -16.22
N ILE A 272 14.09 3.21 -16.75
CA ILE A 272 14.49 3.07 -18.16
C ILE A 272 13.32 3.38 -19.14
N GLY A 273 13.60 4.17 -20.17
CA GLY A 273 13.02 4.11 -21.53
C GLY A 273 11.55 4.48 -21.71
N SER A 274 10.63 3.52 -21.54
CA SER A 274 9.23 3.63 -22.00
C SER A 274 8.37 4.59 -21.16
N PHE A 275 8.80 4.86 -19.93
CA PHE A 275 8.16 5.85 -19.10
C PHE A 275 8.65 7.26 -19.41
N PHE A 276 9.95 7.41 -19.70
CA PHE A 276 10.52 8.69 -20.13
C PHE A 276 10.13 9.10 -21.54
N SER A 277 9.82 8.18 -22.45
CA SER A 277 9.23 8.55 -23.75
C SER A 277 7.87 9.22 -23.57
N ASN A 278 7.02 8.70 -22.68
CA ASN A 278 5.71 9.29 -22.34
C ASN A 278 5.83 10.59 -21.53
N ILE A 279 6.78 10.67 -20.59
CA ILE A 279 7.06 11.89 -19.83
C ILE A 279 7.71 12.96 -20.71
N GLY A 280 8.59 12.58 -21.65
CA GLY A 280 9.19 13.47 -22.64
C GLY A 280 8.14 14.11 -23.54
N ALA A 281 7.12 13.34 -23.95
CA ALA A 281 5.96 13.86 -24.68
C ALA A 281 5.05 14.78 -23.83
N SER A 282 5.06 14.64 -22.51
CA SER A 282 4.32 15.51 -21.59
C SER A 282 5.11 16.76 -21.18
N LEU A 283 6.45 16.67 -21.08
CA LEU A 283 7.37 17.77 -20.83
C LEU A 283 7.52 18.66 -22.06
N SER A 284 7.49 18.10 -23.27
CA SER A 284 7.48 18.89 -24.51
C SER A 284 6.20 19.73 -24.66
N LYS A 285 5.09 19.31 -24.04
CA LYS A 285 3.86 20.11 -23.91
C LYS A 285 3.92 21.19 -22.81
N LEU A 286 4.89 21.11 -21.90
CA LEU A 286 5.11 22.07 -20.81
C LEU A 286 6.33 22.97 -21.05
N ALA A 287 7.13 22.71 -22.08
CA ALA A 287 8.14 23.63 -22.55
C ALA A 287 7.44 24.91 -23.04
N PRO A 288 7.82 26.10 -22.54
CA PRO A 288 7.20 27.33 -23.00
C PRO A 288 7.50 27.46 -24.50
N THR A 289 6.44 27.51 -25.32
CA THR A 289 6.56 27.99 -26.69
C THR A 289 7.14 29.39 -26.60
N SER A 290 8.42 29.52 -26.96
CA SER A 290 9.09 30.80 -27.05
C SER A 290 8.26 31.72 -27.94
N ARG A 291 7.74 32.77 -27.32
CA ARG A 291 7.18 33.95 -27.97
C ARG A 291 8.22 34.47 -28.96
N SER A 292 7.95 34.34 -30.25
CA SER A 292 8.67 35.01 -31.33
C SER A 292 7.71 36.01 -31.98
N ASP A 293 7.82 37.24 -31.50
CA ASP A 293 7.68 38.52 -32.20
C ASP A 293 6.82 38.58 -33.47
N ASP A 294 5.60 39.11 -33.33
CA ASP A 294 4.95 39.85 -34.41
C ASP A 294 5.69 41.18 -34.61
N SER A 295 6.36 41.31 -35.75
CA SER A 295 6.76 42.60 -36.31
C SER A 295 6.40 42.62 -37.78
N SER A 296 5.27 43.28 -38.08
CA SER A 296 4.99 43.99 -39.34
C SER A 296 3.83 44.96 -39.11
#